data_AF-A0A538CMU5-F1
#
_entry.id   AF-A0A538CMU5-F1
#
_cell.length_a   1.000
_cell.length_b   1.000
_cell.length_c   1.000
_cell.angle_alpha   90.00
_cell.angle_beta   90.00
_cell.angle_gamma   90.00
#
_symmetry.space_group_name_H-M   'P 1'
#
loop_
_entity.id
_entity.type
_entity.pdbx_description
1 polymer ?
#
loop_
_entity_poly.entity_id
_entity_poly.type
_entity_poly.pdbx_seq_one_letter_code
_entity_poly.pdbx_strand_id
1 'polypeptide(L)' 'AGVRLFDASCGGLGGCPYAPRATGNIATEDLVYLFEGDGVETGVDLDALIRTSEWLEGVLGRRLEGQVYRAGAWAGD' A
#
# COMPACT_ATOMS: atom_id res chain seq x y z
N ALA A 1 -13.25 -17.96 6.48
CA ALA A 1 -14.26 -17.01 5.98
C ALA A 1 -13.88 -16.59 4.57
N GLY A 2 -14.82 -16.51 3.62
CA GLY A 2 -14.57 -16.29 2.19
C GLY A 2 -14.58 -14.83 1.74
N VAL A 3 -13.92 -13.94 2.48
CA VAL A 3 -13.89 -12.49 2.16
C VAL A 3 -13.12 -12.25 0.85
N ARG A 4 -13.60 -11.30 0.04
CA ARG A 4 -13.03 -10.95 -1.29
C ARG A 4 -12.94 -9.44 -1.53
N LEU A 5 -13.38 -8.62 -0.58
CA LEU A 5 -13.38 -7.17 -0.68
C LEU A 5 -12.66 -6.59 0.54
N PHE A 6 -11.67 -5.76 0.29
CA PHE A 6 -10.78 -5.18 1.29
C PHE A 6 -10.60 -3.69 0.99
N ASP A 7 -10.77 -2.86 2.01
CA ASP A 7 -10.47 -1.44 1.91
C ASP A 7 -9.03 -1.18 2.36
N ALA A 8 -8.32 -0.36 1.59
CA ALA A 8 -6.93 0.02 1.81
C ALA A 8 -6.71 1.47 1.39
N SER A 9 -5.53 2.02 1.66
CA SER A 9 -5.17 3.36 1.21
C SER A 9 -3.76 3.41 0.64
N CYS A 10 -3.56 4.19 -0.42
CA CYS A 10 -2.27 4.37 -1.09
C CYS A 10 -1.20 4.82 -0.08
N GLY A 11 -0.04 4.15 -0.05
CA GLY A 11 1.02 4.44 0.92
C GLY A 11 0.67 4.09 2.38
N GLY A 12 -0.49 3.50 2.65
CA GLY A 12 -1.04 3.37 4.00
C GLY A 12 -1.49 4.71 4.57
N LEU A 13 -1.96 5.62 3.69
CA LEU A 13 -2.43 6.93 4.11
C LEU A 13 -3.56 6.82 5.16
N GLY A 14 -3.51 7.76 6.10
CA GLY A 14 -4.45 7.87 7.20
C GLY A 14 -3.73 7.98 8.54
N GLY A 15 -4.51 7.73 9.59
CA GLY A 15 -4.11 7.79 10.99
C GLY A 15 -5.37 7.92 11.84
N CYS A 16 -5.28 7.58 13.11
CA CYS A 16 -6.42 7.68 14.01
C CYS A 16 -6.35 9.01 14.79
N PRO A 17 -7.34 9.91 14.68
CA PRO A 17 -7.35 11.16 15.45
C PRO A 17 -7.45 10.91 16.97
N TYR A 18 -7.89 9.73 17.37
CA TYR A 18 -8.01 9.31 18.77
C TYR A 18 -6.78 8.54 19.28
N ALA A 19 -5.89 8.09 18.39
CA ALA A 19 -4.72 7.30 18.74
C ALA A 19 -3.49 7.85 18.00
N PRO A 20 -2.71 8.77 18.62
CA PRO A 20 -1.65 9.53 17.95
C PRO A 20 -0.52 8.71 17.31
N ARG A 21 -0.35 7.44 17.73
CA ARG A 21 0.67 6.53 17.21
C ARG A 21 0.09 5.35 16.42
N ALA A 22 -1.21 5.35 16.17
CA ALA A 22 -1.79 4.35 15.28
C ALA A 22 -1.32 4.64 13.86
N THR A 23 -0.87 3.59 13.17
CA THR A 23 -0.62 3.66 11.73
C THR A 23 -1.92 3.98 10.99
N GLY A 24 -1.79 4.41 9.74
CA GLY A 24 -2.94 4.62 8.86
C GLY A 24 -3.63 3.31 8.46
N ASN A 25 -4.34 3.36 7.34
CA ASN A 25 -4.91 2.15 6.76
C ASN A 25 -3.82 1.20 6.29
N ILE A 26 -4.19 -0.04 6.00
CA ILE A 26 -3.32 -0.96 5.26
C ILE A 26 -2.94 -0.29 3.94
N ALA A 27 -1.66 -0.36 3.58
CA ALA A 27 -1.17 0.18 2.34
C ALA A 27 -1.67 -0.64 1.14
N THR A 28 -2.25 0.01 0.14
CA THR A 28 -2.82 -0.69 -1.02
C THR A 28 -1.76 -1.50 -1.76
N GLU A 29 -0.55 -0.97 -1.92
CA GLU A 29 0.57 -1.62 -2.59
C GLU A 29 1.08 -2.85 -1.82
N ASP A 30 1.07 -2.80 -0.48
CA ASP A 30 1.44 -3.95 0.34
C ASP A 30 0.41 -5.09 0.19
N LEU A 31 -0.88 -4.73 0.08
CA LEU A 31 -1.95 -5.69 -0.10
C LEU A 31 -1.96 -6.31 -1.51
N VAL A 32 -1.74 -5.49 -2.53
CA VAL A 32 -1.62 -5.95 -3.92
C VAL A 32 -0.42 -6.88 -4.06
N TYR A 33 0.74 -6.49 -3.55
CA TYR A 33 1.94 -7.32 -3.56
C TYR A 33 1.72 -8.68 -2.88
N LEU A 34 1.06 -8.68 -1.71
CA LEU A 34 0.71 -9.92 -1.01
C LEU A 34 -0.19 -10.81 -1.86
N PHE A 35 -1.28 -10.25 -2.39
CA PHE A 35 -2.25 -11.03 -3.16
C PHE A 35 -1.64 -11.60 -4.45
N GLU A 36 -0.90 -10.79 -5.20
CA GLU A 36 -0.27 -11.24 -6.44
C GLU A 36 0.83 -12.28 -6.18
N GLY A 37 1.62 -12.10 -5.11
CA GLY A 37 2.59 -13.09 -4.65
C GLY A 37 1.96 -14.44 -4.24
N ASP A 38 0.73 -14.40 -3.73
CA ASP A 38 -0.07 -15.59 -3.39
C ASP A 38 -0.90 -16.12 -4.58
N GLY A 39 -0.75 -15.54 -5.78
CA GLY A 39 -1.46 -15.96 -7.00
C GLY A 39 -2.93 -15.50 -7.08
N VAL A 40 -3.31 -14.49 -6.29
CA VAL A 40 -4.62 -13.84 -6.33
C VAL A 40 -4.53 -12.58 -7.19
N GLU A 41 -5.14 -12.62 -8.37
CA GLU A 41 -5.17 -11.49 -9.28
C GLU A 41 -6.00 -10.33 -8.70
N THR A 42 -5.41 -9.14 -8.69
CA THR A 42 -6.06 -7.92 -8.21
C THR A 42 -6.54 -7.01 -9.34
N GLY A 43 -5.93 -7.12 -10.52
CA GLY A 43 -6.15 -6.22 -11.66
C GLY A 43 -5.57 -4.82 -11.47
N VAL A 44 -4.71 -4.61 -10.46
CA VAL A 44 -4.08 -3.32 -10.15
C VAL A 44 -2.65 -3.30 -10.70
N ASP A 45 -2.27 -2.20 -11.35
CA ASP A 45 -0.87 -1.96 -11.73
C ASP A 45 -0.04 -1.58 -10.50
N LEU A 46 0.71 -2.55 -9.97
CA LEU A 46 1.53 -2.37 -8.77
C LEU A 46 2.62 -1.30 -8.95
N ASP A 47 3.27 -1.25 -10.11
CA ASP A 47 4.32 -0.26 -10.38
C ASP A 47 3.75 1.17 -10.45
N ALA A 48 2.57 1.34 -11.05
CA ALA A 48 1.86 2.62 -11.02
C ALA A 48 1.47 3.02 -9.60
N LEU A 49 1.08 2.07 -8.77
CA LEU A 49 0.71 2.31 -7.38
C LEU A 49 1.92 2.68 -6.51
N ILE A 50 3.07 2.05 -6.72
CA ILE A 50 4.35 2.41 -6.10
C ILE A 50 4.70 3.87 -6.43
N ARG A 51 4.72 4.23 -7.73
CA ARG A 51 5.00 5.61 -8.16
C ARG A 51 4.02 6.63 -7.57
N THR A 52 2.76 6.23 -7.43
CA THR A 52 1.72 7.09 -6.83
C THR A 52 1.99 7.32 -5.34
N SER A 53 2.43 6.29 -4.62
CA SER A 53 2.78 6.37 -3.20
C SER A 53 4.01 7.24 -2.96
N GLU A 54 5.05 7.11 -3.80
CA GLU A 54 6.24 7.97 -3.77
C GLU A 54 5.89 9.44 -4.01
N TRP A 55 5.05 9.72 -5.03
CA TRP A 55 4.57 11.07 -5.29
C TRP A 55 3.78 11.63 -4.11
N LEU A 56 2.88 10.83 -3.53
CA LEU A 56 2.02 11.23 -2.42
C LEU A 56 2.84 11.54 -1.15
N GLU A 57 3.87 10.76 -0.84
CA GLU A 57 4.83 11.04 0.23
C GLU A 57 5.46 12.43 0.02
N GLY A 58 5.91 12.73 -1.20
CA GLY A 58 6.47 14.04 -1.55
C GLY A 58 5.49 15.19 -1.37
N VAL A 59 4.22 15.00 -1.78
CA VAL A 59 3.15 16.01 -1.62
C VAL A 59 2.86 16.30 -0.15
N LEU A 60 2.83 15.26 0.68
CA LEU A 60 2.50 15.39 2.11
C LEU A 60 3.68 15.85 2.96
N GLY A 61 4.91 15.78 2.42
CA GLY A 61 6.13 16.15 3.13
C GLY A 61 6.40 15.29 4.36
N ARG A 62 5.85 14.07 4.40
CA ARG A 62 6.03 13.11 5.49
C ARG A 62 6.11 11.70 4.94
N ARG A 63 6.85 10.85 5.66
CA ARG A 63 6.95 9.44 5.30
C ARG A 63 5.59 8.73 5.40
N LEU A 64 5.31 7.86 4.44
CA LEU A 64 4.14 6.99 4.43
C LEU A 64 4.46 5.60 5.02
N GLU A 65 3.45 4.89 5.52
CA GLU A 65 3.62 3.67 6.31
C GLU A 65 3.80 2.40 5.46
N GLY A 66 3.40 2.43 4.19
CA GLY A 66 3.57 1.32 3.24
C GLY A 66 5.03 0.86 3.10
N GLN A 67 5.23 -0.40 2.76
CA GLN A 67 6.55 -1.02 2.66
C GLN A 67 7.01 -1.20 1.22
N VAL A 68 6.12 -1.65 0.34
CA VAL A 68 6.44 -2.05 -1.03
C VAL A 68 6.92 -0.86 -1.86
N TYR A 69 6.31 0.33 -1.72
CA TYR A 69 6.78 1.51 -2.46
C TYR A 69 8.21 1.94 -2.06
N ARG A 70 8.72 1.45 -0.92
CA ARG A 70 10.05 1.80 -0.38
C ARG A 70 11.09 0.76 -0.73
N ALA A 71 10.66 -0.50 -0.81
CA ALA A 71 11.49 -1.63 -1.18
C ALA A 71 11.59 -1.78 -2.72
N GLY A 72 10.57 -1.33 -3.46
CA GLY A 72 10.35 -1.67 -4.85
C GLY A 72 9.61 -3.00 -5.01
N ALA A 73 9.11 -3.25 -6.22
CA ALA A 73 8.57 -4.56 -6.58
C ALA A 73 9.69 -5.62 -6.60
N TRP A 74 9.33 -6.88 -6.35
CA TRP A 74 10.27 -8.00 -6.42
C TRP A 74 10.83 -8.12 -7.85
N ALA A 75 12.15 -8.18 -7.99
CA ALA A 75 12.85 -8.18 -9.28
C ALA A 75 12.84 -9.55 -10.00
N GLY A 76 11.89 -10.43 -9.68
CA GLY A 76 11.96 -11.86 -9.99
C GLY A 76 11.09 -12.35 -11.15
N ASP A 77 10.76 -11.49 -12.11
CA ASP A 77 10.29 -11.88 -13.44
C ASP A 77 11.15 -11.18 -14.52
#